data_AF-Q7Z1M5-F1
#
_entry.id   AF-Q7Z1M5-F1
#
_cell.length_a   1.000
_cell.length_b   1.000
_cell.length_c   1.000
_cell.angle_alpha   90.00
_cell.angle_beta   90.00
_cell.angle_gamma   90.00
#
_symmetry.space_group_name_H-M   'P 1'
#
loop_
_entity.id
_entity.type
_entity.pdbx_description
1 polymer ?
#
loop_
_entity_poly.entity_id
_entity_poly.type
_entity_poly.pdbx_seq_one_letter_code
_entity_poly.pdbx_strand_id
1 'polypeptide(L)'
;VNLNQMNRSRKKRQPYSKTQINNLEQEYQNSNFITRQKRELIARDLKLTDRQVKIWFQNRRVKDKKIKQREVKDSQQVNKILRPFF
;
A
#
# COMPACT_ATOMS: atom_id res chain seq x y z
N VAL A 1 18.30 -28.69 -0.35
CA VAL A 1 16.86 -28.94 -0.59
C VAL A 1 16.31 -27.84 -1.49
N ASN A 2 16.02 -28.15 -2.75
CA ASN A 2 15.50 -27.21 -3.75
C ASN A 2 13.96 -27.19 -3.70
N LEU A 3 13.36 -26.06 -3.32
CA LEU A 3 11.91 -25.84 -3.38
C LEU A 3 11.54 -25.13 -4.68
N ASN A 4 11.54 -25.90 -5.77
CA ASN A 4 10.78 -25.56 -6.98
C ASN A 4 9.29 -25.80 -6.70
N GLN A 5 8.45 -24.77 -6.90
CA GLN A 5 6.99 -24.77 -7.18
C GLN A 5 6.38 -23.55 -6.45
N MET A 6 5.79 -22.56 -7.10
CA MET A 6 4.87 -22.66 -8.23
C MET A 6 4.98 -21.40 -9.07
N ASN A 7 5.17 -21.58 -10.37
CA ASN A 7 4.88 -20.59 -11.39
C ASN A 7 3.35 -20.36 -11.42
N ARG A 8 2.78 -19.73 -10.38
CA ARG A 8 1.39 -19.24 -10.43
C ARG A 8 1.41 -18.10 -11.41
N SER A 9 0.99 -18.36 -12.64
CA SER A 9 0.62 -17.36 -13.64
C SER A 9 0.01 -16.17 -12.92
N ARG A 10 0.70 -15.01 -12.94
CA ARG A 10 0.27 -13.84 -12.17
C ARG A 10 -1.16 -13.55 -12.61
N LYS A 11 -2.13 -13.68 -11.69
CA LYS A 11 -3.52 -13.32 -11.98
C LYS A 11 -3.54 -11.94 -12.63
N LYS A 12 -4.27 -11.81 -13.75
CA LYS A 12 -4.43 -10.54 -14.45
C LYS A 12 -4.85 -9.49 -13.42
N ARG A 13 -4.13 -8.38 -13.41
CA ARG A 13 -4.41 -7.28 -12.47
C ARG A 13 -5.81 -6.76 -12.78
N GLN A 14 -6.66 -6.73 -11.75
CA GLN A 14 -7.95 -6.06 -11.79
C GLN A 14 -7.84 -4.83 -10.90
N PRO A 15 -8.15 -3.62 -11.40
CA PRO A 15 -8.19 -2.44 -10.57
C PRO A 15 -9.29 -2.57 -9.52
N TYR A 16 -9.04 -2.03 -8.32
CA TYR A 16 -10.09 -1.92 -7.31
C TYR A 16 -11.10 -0.83 -7.71
N SER A 17 -12.37 -1.05 -7.41
CA SER A 17 -13.40 -0.05 -7.63
C SER A 17 -13.19 1.15 -6.70
N LYS A 18 -13.77 2.31 -7.05
CA LYS A 18 -13.72 3.51 -6.21
C LYS A 18 -14.28 3.25 -4.80
N THR A 19 -15.37 2.49 -4.69
CA THR A 19 -15.96 2.11 -3.40
C THR A 19 -15.04 1.22 -2.57
N GLN A 20 -14.35 0.26 -3.20
CA GLN A 20 -13.35 -0.57 -2.51
C GLN A 20 -12.19 0.28 -1.97
N ILE A 21 -11.67 1.21 -2.79
CA ILE A 21 -10.58 2.10 -2.38
C ILE A 21 -11.00 2.99 -1.21
N ASN A 22 -12.19 3.60 -1.27
CA ASN A 22 -12.68 4.50 -0.23
C ASN A 22 -12.80 3.80 1.13
N ASN A 23 -13.37 2.59 1.16
CA ASN A 23 -13.50 1.82 2.40
C ASN A 23 -12.14 1.41 2.98
N LEU A 24 -11.20 1.01 2.13
CA LEU A 24 -9.83 0.68 2.56
C LEU A 24 -9.10 1.90 3.13
N GLU A 25 -9.31 3.07 2.54
CA GLU A 25 -8.71 4.33 3.01
C GLU A 25 -9.32 4.79 4.34
N GLN A 26 -10.64 4.71 4.49
CA GLN A 26 -11.32 5.02 5.75
C GLN A 26 -10.79 4.15 6.90
N GLU A 27 -10.61 2.85 6.67
CA GLU A 27 -10.04 1.98 7.69
C GLU A 27 -8.57 2.33 7.98
N TYR A 28 -7.79 2.68 6.96
CA TYR A 28 -6.39 3.07 7.13
C TYR A 28 -6.24 4.37 7.95
N GLN A 29 -7.17 5.32 7.78
CA GLN A 29 -7.23 6.54 8.59
C GLN A 29 -7.50 6.24 10.07
N ASN A 30 -8.32 5.22 10.36
CA ASN A 30 -8.56 4.76 11.74
C ASN A 30 -7.31 4.07 12.32
N SER A 31 -6.65 3.21 11.53
CA SER A 31 -5.42 2.55 11.93
C SER A 31 -4.55 2.17 10.73
N ASN A 32 -3.27 2.58 10.78
CA ASN A 32 -2.26 2.24 9.77
C ASN A 32 -1.94 0.73 9.70
N PHE A 33 -2.38 -0.05 10.69
CA PHE A 33 -2.22 -1.51 10.77
C PHE A 33 -3.56 -2.18 11.03
N ILE A 34 -3.79 -3.32 10.36
CA ILE A 34 -5.03 -4.06 10.46
C ILE A 34 -4.82 -5.41 11.16
N THR A 35 -5.67 -5.70 12.14
CA THR A 35 -5.69 -6.99 12.85
C THR A 35 -6.21 -8.10 11.92
N ARG A 36 -6.01 -9.37 12.30
CA ARG A 36 -6.52 -10.51 11.53
C ARG A 36 -8.05 -10.45 11.38
N GLN A 37 -8.77 -10.29 12.48
CA GLN A 37 -10.22 -10.27 12.50
C GLN A 37 -10.78 -9.15 11.62
N LYS A 38 -10.27 -7.93 11.76
CA LYS A 38 -10.73 -6.78 10.96
C LYS A 38 -10.44 -6.97 9.47
N ARG A 39 -9.30 -7.58 9.14
CA ARG A 39 -8.93 -7.89 7.75
C ARG A 39 -9.88 -8.91 7.11
N GLU A 40 -10.27 -9.94 7.84
CA GLU A 40 -11.24 -10.96 7.38
C GLU A 40 -12.62 -10.33 7.13
N LEU A 41 -13.07 -9.41 7.99
CA LEU A 41 -14.32 -8.67 7.81
C LEU A 41 -14.29 -7.80 6.54
N ILE A 42 -13.26 -6.96 6.39
CA ILE A 42 -13.14 -6.07 5.21
C ILE A 42 -13.01 -6.87 3.92
N ALA A 43 -12.30 -8.00 3.94
CA ALA A 43 -12.19 -8.89 2.78
C ALA A 43 -13.58 -9.39 2.34
N ARG A 44 -14.41 -9.82 3.29
CA ARG A 44 -15.78 -10.28 3.01
C ARG A 44 -16.66 -9.16 2.46
N ASP A 45 -16.60 -7.98 3.05
CA ASP A 45 -17.45 -6.83 2.70
C ASP A 45 -17.10 -6.28 1.31
N LEU A 46 -15.80 -6.18 1.01
CA LEU A 46 -15.30 -5.65 -0.26
C LEU A 46 -15.19 -6.68 -1.38
N LYS A 47 -15.57 -7.94 -1.13
CA LYS A 47 -15.38 -9.08 -2.06
C LYS A 47 -13.92 -9.21 -2.53
N LEU A 48 -13.00 -9.01 -1.60
CA LEU A 48 -11.55 -9.18 -1.79
C LEU A 48 -11.07 -10.39 -1.00
N THR A 49 -9.87 -10.88 -1.32
CA THR A 49 -9.20 -11.89 -0.50
C THR A 49 -8.48 -11.25 0.68
N ASP A 50 -8.35 -11.98 1.80
CA ASP A 50 -7.54 -11.57 2.97
C ASP A 50 -6.14 -11.08 2.54
N ARG A 51 -5.52 -11.82 1.61
CA ARG A 51 -4.21 -11.47 1.04
C ARG A 51 -4.23 -10.14 0.28
N GLN A 52 -5.28 -9.83 -0.49
CA GLN A 52 -5.41 -8.55 -1.18
C GLN A 52 -5.50 -7.38 -0.20
N VAL A 53 -6.29 -7.53 0.86
CA VAL A 53 -6.40 -6.51 1.92
C VAL A 53 -5.05 -6.35 2.62
N LYS A 54 -4.37 -7.44 2.98
CA LYS A 54 -3.02 -7.40 3.56
C LYS A 54 -2.02 -6.66 2.67
N ILE A 55 -1.97 -6.98 1.39
CA ILE A 55 -1.08 -6.34 0.41
C ILE A 55 -1.43 -4.86 0.24
N TRP A 56 -2.72 -4.51 0.22
CA TRP A 56 -3.14 -3.12 0.11
C TRP A 56 -2.65 -2.30 1.30
N PHE A 57 -2.82 -2.77 2.54
CA PHE A 57 -2.30 -2.08 3.73
C PHE A 57 -0.77 -1.94 3.73
N GLN A 58 -0.05 -2.96 3.26
CA GLN A 58 1.40 -2.88 3.08
C GLN A 58 1.79 -1.79 2.06
N ASN A 59 1.14 -1.80 0.89
CA ASN A 59 1.37 -0.80 -0.16
C ASN A 59 0.99 0.61 0.29
N ARG A 60 -0.09 0.75 1.06
CA ARG A 60 -0.56 2.03 1.57
C ARG A 60 0.43 2.67 2.53
N ARG A 61 1.05 1.88 3.43
CA ARG A 61 2.15 2.36 4.30
C ARG A 61 3.38 2.80 3.52
N VAL A 62 3.75 2.04 2.47
CA VAL A 62 4.88 2.42 1.60
C VAL A 62 4.59 3.74 0.87
N LYS A 63 3.36 3.92 0.36
CA LYS A 63 2.91 5.17 -0.26
C LYS A 63 2.99 6.33 0.73
N ASP A 64 2.51 6.13 1.96
CA ASP A 64 2.55 7.14 3.03
C ASP A 64 3.98 7.61 3.34
N LYS A 65 4.91 6.65 3.51
CA LYS A 65 6.32 6.93 3.70
C LYS A 65 6.92 7.71 2.52
N LYS A 66 6.58 7.33 1.28
CA LYS A 66 7.07 8.02 0.08
C LYS A 66 6.53 9.45 -0.03
N ILE A 67 5.28 9.70 0.36
CA ILE A 67 4.68 11.04 0.37
C ILE A 67 5.42 11.91 1.40
N LYS A 68 5.56 11.44 2.64
CA LYS A 68 6.30 12.15 3.69
C LYS A 68 7.75 12.44 3.30
N GLN A 69 8.42 11.50 2.63
CA GLN A 69 9.78 11.71 2.12
C GLN A 69 9.86 12.74 0.99
N ARG A 70 8.81 12.87 0.15
CA ARG A 70 8.74 13.90 -0.90
C ARG A 70 8.48 15.27 -0.29
N GLU A 71 7.55 15.37 0.65
CA GLU A 71 7.27 16.62 1.37
C GLU A 71 8.51 17.16 2.11
N VAL A 72 9.30 16.27 2.72
CA VAL A 72 10.59 16.64 3.32
C VAL A 72 11.61 17.05 2.26
N LYS A 73 11.65 16.38 1.11
CA LYS A 73 12.58 16.73 0.01
C LYS A 73 12.24 18.07 -0.65
N ASP A 74 10.96 18.38 -0.85
CA ASP A 74 10.51 19.66 -1.40
C ASP A 74 10.82 20.80 -0.41
N SER A 75 10.64 20.55 0.89
CA SER A 75 11.05 21.48 1.97
C SER A 75 12.57 21.64 2.08
N GLN A 76 13.35 20.61 1.70
CA GLN A 76 14.82 20.66 1.60
C GLN A 76 15.32 21.15 0.25
N GLN A 77 14.46 21.31 -0.76
CA GLN A 77 14.86 21.78 -2.09
C GLN A 77 15.19 23.28 -2.06
N VAL A 78 14.58 24.05 -1.14
CA VAL A 78 14.99 25.44 -0.81
C VAL A 78 16.43 25.49 -0.29
N ASN A 79 16.90 24.44 0.40
CA ASN A 79 18.27 24.35 0.93
C ASN A 79 19.28 23.69 -0.04
N LYS A 80 18.83 23.22 -1.22
CA LYS A 80 19.66 22.47 -2.18
C LYS A 80 19.98 23.19 -3.49
N ILE A 81 19.49 24.41 -3.72
CA ILE A 81 19.89 25.23 -4.89
C ILE A 81 21.41 25.56 -4.85
N LEU A 82 22.08 25.35 -3.72
CA LEU A 82 23.49 25.70 -3.49
C LEU A 82 24.50 24.54 -3.54
N ARG A 83 24.24 23.42 -4.24
CA ARG A 83 25.31 22.42 -4.48
C ARG A 83 25.25 21.81 -5.88
N PRO A 84 26.12 22.26 -6.81
CA PRO A 84 26.34 21.59 -8.08
C PRO A 84 27.30 20.42 -7.85
N PHE A 85 27.07 19.31 -8.56
CA PHE A 85 28.02 18.20 -8.64
C PHE A 85 27.82 17.66 -10.08
N PHE A 86 28.76 17.79 -11.03
CA PHE A 86 30.18 17.37 -11.00
C PHE A 86 30.37 16.04 -10.27
#